data_AF-A0AAP3YJ93-F1
#
_entry.id   AF-A0AAP3YJ93-F1
#
_cell.length_a   1.000
_cell.length_b   1.000
_cell.length_c   1.000
_cell.angle_alpha   90.00
_cell.angle_beta   90.00
_cell.angle_gamma   90.00
#
_symmetry.space_group_name_H-M   'P 1'
#
loop_
_entity.id
_entity.type
_entity.pdbx_description
1 polymer ?
#
loop_
_entity_poly.entity_id
_entity_poly.type
_entity_poly.pdbx_seq_one_letter_code
_entity_poly.pdbx_strand_id
1 'polypeptide(L)' 'MIELVRKKPIIAHKETRHVLEIREPTYDEIEALGFPFSVSPDGGMKMDSQVALKYIPLLAGIPRSSAAQMTKL' A
#
# COMPACT_ATOMS: atom_id res chain seq x y z
N MET A 1 7.59 -11.48 -2.36
CA MET A 1 7.47 -10.72 -1.08
C MET A 1 8.57 -9.67 -1.04
N ILE A 2 8.24 -8.44 -0.66
CA ILE A 2 9.16 -7.30 -0.62
C ILE A 2 9.24 -6.79 0.83
N GLU A 3 10.44 -6.50 1.31
CA GLU A 3 10.65 -5.87 2.62
C GLU A 3 10.81 -4.35 2.47
N LEU A 4 9.94 -3.59 3.11
CA LEU A 4 10.08 -2.14 3.22
C LEU A 4 10.68 -1.77 4.58
N VAL A 5 11.97 -1.47 4.59
CA VAL A 5 12.70 -1.03 5.79
C VAL A 5 12.43 0.44 6.07
N ARG A 6 12.05 0.74 7.31
CA ARG A 6 11.69 2.07 7.80
C ARG A 6 12.72 2.62 8.78
N LYS A 7 13.22 3.83 8.49
CA LYS A 7 14.03 4.61 9.44
C LYS A 7 13.24 4.99 10.70
N LYS A 8 11.96 5.32 10.55
CA LYS A 8 11.03 5.59 11.66
C LYS A 8 10.02 4.45 11.76
N PRO A 9 9.97 3.72 12.90
CA PRO A 9 9.05 2.61 13.05
C PRO A 9 7.61 3.08 13.02
N ILE A 10 6.69 2.15 12.80
CA ILE A 10 5.25 2.35 12.96
C ILE A 10 4.71 1.40 14.02
N ILE A 11 3.57 1.73 14.60
CA ILE A 11 2.80 0.81 15.44
C ILE A 11 1.78 0.09 14.56
N ALA A 12 1.86 -1.24 14.48
CA ALA A 12 0.89 -2.11 13.82
C ALA A 12 0.52 -3.26 14.75
N HIS A 13 -0.78 -3.52 14.93
CA HIS A 13 -1.27 -4.59 15.83
C HIS A 13 -0.71 -4.51 17.26
N LYS A 14 -0.47 -3.29 17.78
CA LYS A 14 0.18 -3.00 19.08
C LYS A 14 1.67 -3.36 19.15
N GLU A 15 2.31 -3.65 18.03
CA GLU A 15 3.75 -3.92 17.93
C GLU A 15 4.46 -2.77 17.21
N THR A 16 5.67 -2.44 17.68
CA THR A 16 6.57 -1.51 17.00
C THR A 16 7.31 -2.24 15.89
N ARG A 17 7.13 -1.82 14.64
CA ARG A 17 7.74 -2.46 13.46
C ARG A 17 8.63 -1.50 12.67
N HIS A 18 9.85 -1.96 12.36
CA HIS A 18 10.80 -1.27 11.47
C HIS A 18 10.78 -1.82 10.04
N VAL A 19 10.22 -3.01 9.85
CA VAL A 19 10.12 -3.67 8.54
C VAL A 19 8.65 -3.98 8.29
N LEU A 20 8.20 -3.67 7.08
CA LEU A 20 6.91 -4.11 6.57
C LEU A 20 7.16 -5.17 5.50
N GLU A 21 6.62 -6.36 5.72
CA GLU A 21 6.58 -7.42 4.73
C GLU A 21 5.37 -7.18 3.82
N ILE A 22 5.63 -6.87 2.56
CA ILE A 22 4.60 -6.61 1.56
C ILE A 22 4.52 -7.84 0.66
N ARG A 23 3.38 -8.53 0.72
CA ARG A 23 3.09 -9.63 -0.22
C ARG A 23 2.58 -9.09 -1.56
N GLU A 24 2.52 -9.97 -2.54
CA GLU A 24 1.89 -9.67 -3.82
C GLU A 24 0.36 -9.63 -3.65
N PRO A 25 -0.34 -8.81 -4.47
CA PRO A 25 -1.79 -8.83 -4.52
C PRO A 25 -2.29 -10.11 -5.17
N THR A 26 -3.45 -10.58 -4.71
CA THR A 26 -4.19 -11.66 -5.36
C THR A 26 -5.07 -11.12 -6.49
N TYR A 27 -5.58 -12.01 -7.35
CA TYR A 27 -6.52 -11.64 -8.39
C TYR A 27 -7.75 -10.92 -7.83
N ASP A 28 -8.41 -11.52 -6.82
CA ASP A 28 -9.63 -11.00 -6.21
C ASP A 28 -9.44 -9.59 -5.62
N GLU A 29 -8.25 -9.32 -5.08
CA GLU A 29 -7.93 -8.00 -4.53
C GLU A 29 -7.71 -6.95 -5.62
N ILE A 30 -7.12 -7.34 -6.75
CA ILE A 30 -6.99 -6.46 -7.92
C ILE A 30 -8.36 -6.20 -8.53
N GLU A 31 -9.22 -7.21 -8.61
CA GLU A 31 -10.59 -7.07 -9.08
C GLU A 31 -11.39 -6.12 -8.17
N ALA A 32 -11.27 -6.27 -6.85
CA ALA A 32 -12.00 -5.44 -5.88
C ALA A 32 -11.48 -4.00 -5.76
N LEU A 33 -10.16 -3.79 -5.86
CA LEU A 33 -9.54 -2.46 -5.70
C LEU A 33 -9.32 -1.72 -7.02
N GLY A 34 -9.23 -2.45 -8.12
CA GLY A 34 -8.75 -1.93 -9.40
C GLY A 34 -7.22 -1.74 -9.44
N PHE A 35 -6.72 -1.40 -10.62
CA PHE A 35 -5.32 -1.00 -10.77
C PHE A 35 -5.08 0.40 -10.20
N PRO A 36 -3.92 0.68 -9.57
CA PRO A 36 -3.59 2.00 -9.04
C PRO A 36 -3.22 3.02 -10.14
N PHE A 37 -3.48 2.69 -11.40
CA PHE A 37 -3.25 3.55 -12.55
C PHE A 37 -4.26 3.24 -13.67
N SER A 38 -4.48 4.21 -14.53
CA SER A 38 -5.21 4.06 -15.79
C SER A 38 -4.34 4.52 -16.95
N VAL A 39 -4.46 3.85 -18.09
CA VAL A 39 -3.82 4.28 -19.34
C VAL A 39 -4.90 4.90 -20.23
N SER A 40 -4.70 6.14 -20.66
CA SER A 40 -5.58 6.81 -21.60
C SER A 40 -5.33 6.36 -23.04
N PRO A 41 -6.30 6.52 -23.95
CA PRO A 41 -6.18 6.03 -25.34
C PRO A 41 -5.02 6.65 -26.13
N ASP A 42 -4.57 7.84 -25.74
CA ASP A 42 -3.40 8.54 -26.29
C ASP A 42 -2.06 8.07 -25.68
N GLY A 43 -2.09 7.04 -24.82
CA GLY A 43 -0.93 6.48 -24.15
C GLY A 43 -0.51 7.22 -22.87
N GLY A 44 -1.27 8.23 -22.42
CA GLY A 44 -1.04 8.87 -21.13
C GLY A 44 -1.27 7.91 -19.95
N MET A 45 -0.51 8.08 -18.88
CA MET A 45 -0.71 7.32 -17.64
C MET A 45 -1.15 8.27 -16.52
N LYS A 46 -2.22 7.91 -15.83
CA LYS A 46 -2.71 8.64 -14.65
C LYS A 46 -2.69 7.71 -13.44
N MET A 47 -2.07 8.16 -12.36
CA MET A 47 -2.10 7.46 -11.07
C MET A 47 -3.43 7.70 -10.36
N ASP A 48 -4.01 6.63 -9.82
CA ASP A 48 -5.10 6.71 -8.85
C ASP A 48 -4.53 6.57 -7.45
N SER A 49 -4.30 7.71 -6.80
CA SER A 49 -3.76 7.74 -5.44
C SER A 49 -4.72 7.14 -4.41
N GLN A 50 -6.03 7.16 -4.64
CA GLN A 50 -7.00 6.59 -3.70
C GLN A 50 -6.93 5.07 -3.70
N VAL A 51 -6.79 4.47 -4.88
CA VAL A 51 -6.56 3.02 -5.03
C VAL A 51 -5.19 2.65 -4.49
N ALA A 52 -4.12 3.37 -4.87
CA ALA A 52 -2.76 3.10 -4.43
C ALA A 52 -2.62 3.09 -2.89
N LEU A 53 -3.28 4.02 -2.19
CA LEU A 53 -3.24 4.10 -0.73
C LEU A 53 -3.97 2.95 -0.01
N LYS A 54 -4.83 2.19 -0.70
CA LYS A 54 -5.49 1.00 -0.14
C LYS A 54 -4.60 -0.24 -0.19
N TYR A 55 -3.71 -0.34 -1.17
CA TYR A 55 -2.85 -1.50 -1.35
C TYR A 55 -1.83 -1.68 -0.22
N ILE A 56 -1.20 -0.60 0.26
CA ILE A 56 -0.17 -0.70 1.30
C ILE A 56 -0.70 -1.40 2.58
N PRO A 57 -1.79 -0.94 3.22
CA PRO A 57 -2.29 -1.61 4.42
C PRO A 57 -2.79 -3.04 4.14
N LEU A 58 -3.40 -3.28 2.97
CA LEU A 58 -3.88 -4.61 2.58
C LEU A 58 -2.73 -5.62 2.42
N LEU A 59 -1.71 -5.25 1.64
CA LEU A 59 -0.61 -6.14 1.27
C LEU A 59 0.43 -6.30 2.38
N ALA A 60 0.53 -5.32 3.29
CA ALA A 60 1.36 -5.44 4.48
C ALA A 60 0.60 -6.04 5.68
N GLY A 61 -0.70 -6.32 5.53
CA GLY A 61 -1.54 -6.85 6.61
C GLY A 61 -1.59 -5.93 7.84
N ILE A 62 -1.55 -4.61 7.66
CA ILE A 62 -1.55 -3.62 8.75
C ILE A 62 -2.83 -2.77 8.74
N PRO A 63 -3.27 -2.24 9.90
CA PRO A 63 -4.35 -1.27 9.95
C PRO A 63 -4.05 -0.01 9.12
N ARG A 64 -5.09 0.64 8.58
CA ARG A 64 -4.96 1.95 7.90
C ARG A 64 -4.30 3.01 8.80
N SER A 65 -4.59 3.00 10.10
CA SER A 65 -3.97 3.90 11.08
C SER A 65 -2.46 3.69 11.21
N SER A 66 -1.97 2.48 10.98
CA SER A 66 -0.53 2.17 10.90
C SER A 66 0.07 2.70 9.61
N ALA A 67 -0.59 2.49 8.46
CA ALA A 67 -0.16 3.05 7.19
C ALA A 67 -0.14 4.60 7.20
N ALA A 68 -1.06 5.26 7.91
CA ALA A 68 -1.07 6.71 8.06
C ALA A 68 0.16 7.27 8.77
N GLN A 69 0.83 6.49 9.62
CA GLN A 69 2.11 6.89 10.25
C GLN A 69 3.27 6.93 9.23
N MET A 70 3.06 6.42 8.02
CA MET A 70 4.07 6.43 6.96
C MET A 70 4.15 7.78 6.26
N THR A 71 3.07 8.58 6.28
CA THR A 71 3.04 9.91 5.66
C THR A 71 3.66 10.94 6.60
N LYS A 72 4.61 11.73 6.09
CA LYS A 72 4.87 13.08 6.60
C LYS A 72 4.03 14.02 5.74
N LEU A 73 2.94 14.53 6.28
CA LEU A 73 2.41 15.83 5.84
C LEU A 73 2.93 16.87 6.84
#